data_AF-W2K3I1-F1
#
_entry.id   AF-W2K3I1-F1
#
_cell.length_a   1.000
_cell.length_b   1.000
_cell.length_c   1.000
_cell.angle_alpha   90.00
_cell.angle_beta   90.00
_cell.angle_gamma   90.00
#
_symmetry.space_group_name_H-M   'P 1'
#
loop_
_entity.id
_entity.type
_entity.pdbx_description
1 polymer ?
#
loop_
_entity_poly.entity_id
_entity_poly.type
_entity_poly.pdbx_seq_one_letter_code
_entity_poly.pdbx_strand_id
1 'polypeptide(L)'
;MVFRFKIEHDQELMLELIRLKPFSAKRGTTGHVREEVAKGVSSAIQVQLDVKQVRDRLNLLKAKFKADELSSARASGVEEDLHAVNIQSHYNDLNGLVRDYIELERMYLDEKKAKKSAKTRKEEDLANSAAALINESKLRRSQRANYDTECSSSDER
;
A
#
# COMPACT_ATOMS: atom_id res chain seq x y z
N MET A 1 17.15 30.09 -13.01
CA MET A 1 17.45 29.98 -11.55
C MET A 1 17.40 28.53 -11.14
N VAL A 2 18.31 28.07 -10.28
CA VAL A 2 18.33 26.70 -9.75
C VAL A 2 18.09 26.75 -8.25
N PHE A 3 17.00 26.14 -7.78
CA PHE A 3 16.73 25.97 -6.36
C PHE A 3 17.41 24.70 -5.84
N ARG A 4 18.04 24.77 -4.66
CA ARG A 4 18.69 23.64 -4.01
C ARG A 4 18.01 23.36 -2.67
N PHE A 5 17.49 22.14 -2.52
CA PHE A 5 16.94 21.67 -1.25
C PHE A 5 18.05 21.55 -0.21
N LYS A 6 17.79 22.12 0.97
CA LYS A 6 18.57 21.94 2.19
C LYS A 6 17.82 20.98 3.11
N ILE A 7 18.49 20.53 4.17
CA ILE A 7 17.91 19.56 5.10
C ILE A 7 16.64 20.09 5.77
N GLU A 8 16.58 21.38 6.08
CA GLU A 8 15.42 22.03 6.68
C GLU A 8 14.24 22.04 5.70
N HIS A 9 14.51 22.28 4.42
CA HIS A 9 13.50 22.24 3.36
C HIS A 9 12.95 20.81 3.17
N ASP A 10 13.81 19.80 3.32
CA ASP A 10 13.40 18.41 3.24
C ASP A 10 12.55 18.00 4.44
N GLN A 11 12.86 18.50 5.64
CA GLN A 11 12.04 18.27 6.83
C GLN A 11 10.63 18.83 6.63
N GLU A 12 10.51 20.09 6.20
CA GLU A 12 9.22 20.70 5.89
C GLU A 12 8.45 19.95 4.80
N LEU A 13 9.16 19.50 3.75
CA LEU A 13 8.59 18.63 2.72
C LEU A 13 8.00 17.35 3.31
N MET A 14 8.74 16.66 4.18
CA MET A 14 8.29 15.42 4.77
C MET A 14 7.13 15.64 5.74
N LEU A 15 7.15 16.71 6.54
CA LEU A 15 6.06 17.08 7.44
C LEU A 15 4.75 17.32 6.67
N GLU A 16 4.80 18.08 5.57
CA GLU A 16 3.63 18.32 4.72
C GLU A 16 3.08 17.05 4.07
N LEU A 17 3.98 16.16 3.63
CA LEU A 17 3.60 14.87 3.06
C LEU A 17 2.95 13.94 4.09
N ILE A 18 3.43 13.91 5.33
CA ILE A 18 2.86 13.13 6.44
C ILE A 18 1.51 13.72 6.85
N ARG A 19 1.37 15.05 6.85
CA ARG A 19 0.13 15.75 7.19
C ARG A 19 -0.96 15.48 6.17
N LEU A 20 -0.68 15.67 4.89
CA LEU A 20 -1.68 15.60 3.82
C LEU A 20 -1.90 14.18 3.27
N LYS A 21 -0.95 13.26 3.52
CA LYS A 21 -1.03 11.84 3.13
C LYS A 21 -1.52 11.66 1.69
N PRO A 22 -0.80 12.19 0.67
CA PRO A 22 -1.26 12.21 -0.72
C PRO A 22 -1.52 10.82 -1.31
N PHE A 23 -0.93 9.77 -0.75
CA PHE A 23 -1.19 8.37 -1.13
C PHE A 23 -2.61 7.90 -0.78
N SER A 24 -3.25 8.53 0.22
CA SER A 24 -4.60 8.20 0.67
C SER A 24 -5.70 9.01 -0.03
N ALA A 25 -5.31 9.94 -0.93
CA ALA A 25 -6.22 10.79 -1.66
C ALA A 25 -7.28 9.97 -2.44
N LYS A 26 -8.52 10.47 -2.42
CA LYS A 26 -9.64 9.87 -3.15
C LYS A 26 -9.36 9.87 -4.65
N ARG A 27 -9.95 8.90 -5.36
CA ARG A 27 -9.86 8.84 -6.84
C ARG A 27 -10.36 10.16 -7.43
N GLY A 28 -9.55 10.78 -8.28
CA GLY A 28 -9.87 12.07 -8.92
C GLY A 28 -9.36 13.30 -8.17
N THR A 29 -9.00 13.18 -6.88
CA THR A 29 -8.48 14.33 -6.09
C THR A 29 -6.96 14.29 -5.88
N THR A 30 -6.29 13.23 -6.36
CA THR A 30 -4.83 13.06 -6.20
C THR A 30 -4.02 14.24 -6.76
N GLY A 31 -4.44 14.83 -7.88
CA GLY A 31 -3.78 16.02 -8.44
C GLY A 31 -3.86 17.21 -7.50
N HIS A 32 -5.06 17.48 -6.97
CA HIS A 32 -5.31 18.56 -6.05
C HIS A 32 -4.52 18.42 -4.74
N VAL A 33 -4.52 17.24 -4.11
CA VAL A 33 -3.76 17.01 -2.87
C VAL A 33 -2.25 17.19 -3.10
N ARG A 34 -1.73 16.81 -4.28
CA ARG A 34 -0.32 17.06 -4.63
C ARG A 34 -0.02 18.54 -4.82
N GLU A 35 -0.96 19.29 -5.37
CA GLU A 35 -0.85 20.74 -5.50
C GLU A 35 -0.89 21.43 -4.13
N GLU A 36 -1.75 20.96 -3.22
CA GLU A 36 -1.78 21.42 -1.83
C GLU A 36 -0.47 21.17 -1.11
N VAL A 37 0.14 19.98 -1.27
CA VAL A 37 1.49 19.71 -0.75
C VAL A 37 2.48 20.72 -1.30
N ALA A 38 2.50 20.95 -2.62
CA ALA A 38 3.42 21.90 -3.22
C ALA A 38 3.22 23.33 -2.71
N LYS A 39 1.97 23.77 -2.53
CA LYS A 39 1.64 25.07 -1.93
C LYS A 39 2.05 25.17 -0.46
N GLY A 40 1.81 24.13 0.32
CA GLY A 40 2.19 24.06 1.74
C GLY A 40 3.70 24.18 1.90
N VAL A 41 4.45 23.34 1.20
CA VAL A 41 5.92 23.36 1.23
C VAL A 41 6.45 24.70 0.72
N SER A 42 5.90 25.23 -0.37
CA SER A 42 6.32 26.53 -0.91
C SER A 42 6.11 27.67 0.08
N SER A 43 5.03 27.61 0.85
CA SER A 43 4.72 28.61 1.89
C SER A 43 5.67 28.48 3.08
N ALA A 44 5.96 27.25 3.51
CA ALA A 44 6.86 26.97 4.63
C ALA A 44 8.31 27.43 4.32
N ILE A 45 8.81 27.13 3.12
CA ILE A 45 10.20 27.45 2.73
C ILE A 45 10.34 28.81 2.04
N GLN A 46 9.23 29.54 1.83
CA GLN A 46 9.16 30.83 1.13
C GLN A 46 9.73 30.81 -0.31
N VAL A 47 9.57 29.70 -1.02
CA VAL A 47 10.00 29.53 -2.42
C VAL A 47 8.91 28.85 -3.20
N GLN A 48 8.56 29.38 -4.38
CA GLN A 48 7.60 28.73 -5.27
C GLN A 48 8.19 27.44 -5.85
N LEU A 49 7.65 26.31 -5.42
CA LEU A 49 7.96 24.98 -5.95
C LEU A 49 6.81 24.46 -6.81
N ASP A 50 7.17 23.79 -7.89
CA ASP A 50 6.24 22.99 -8.68
C ASP A 50 6.02 21.59 -8.08
N VAL A 51 4.85 21.02 -8.32
CA VAL A 51 4.47 19.65 -7.93
C VAL A 51 5.50 18.63 -8.42
N LYS A 52 6.07 18.83 -9.62
CA LYS A 52 7.11 17.95 -10.15
C LYS A 52 8.37 17.97 -9.27
N GLN A 53 8.80 19.16 -8.82
CA GLN A 53 10.01 19.30 -7.99
C GLN A 53 9.84 18.61 -6.64
N VAL A 54 8.68 18.81 -6.00
CA VAL A 54 8.30 18.17 -4.73
C VAL A 54 8.31 16.65 -4.87
N ARG A 55 7.67 16.13 -5.93
CA ARG A 55 7.61 14.69 -6.20
C ARG A 55 8.99 14.10 -6.48
N ASP A 56 9.77 14.74 -7.33
CA ASP A 56 11.10 14.27 -7.72
C ASP A 56 12.04 14.27 -6.50
N ARG A 57 11.93 15.28 -5.60
CA ARG A 57 12.66 15.32 -4.34
C ARG A 57 12.25 14.21 -3.38
N LEU A 58 10.95 13.97 -3.21
CA LEU A 58 10.45 12.86 -2.40
C LEU A 58 11.00 11.51 -2.88
N ASN A 59 10.98 11.25 -4.19
CA ASN A 59 11.51 10.01 -4.75
C ASN A 59 13.01 9.84 -4.44
N LEU A 60 13.78 10.92 -4.50
CA LEU A 60 15.19 10.91 -4.17
C LEU A 60 15.44 10.64 -2.67
N LEU A 61 14.65 11.25 -1.78
CA LEU A 61 14.73 10.99 -0.34
C LEU A 61 14.43 9.52 0.00
N LYS A 62 13.36 8.97 -0.59
CA LYS A 62 13.01 7.55 -0.43
C LYS A 62 14.11 6.62 -0.96
N ALA A 63 14.71 6.95 -2.10
CA ALA A 63 15.78 6.16 -2.69
C ALA A 63 17.05 6.16 -1.82
N LYS A 64 17.44 7.33 -1.29
CA LYS A 64 18.56 7.45 -0.36
C LYS A 64 18.33 6.65 0.92
N PHE A 65 17.17 6.83 1.56
CA PHE A 65 16.83 6.09 2.77
C PHE A 65 16.93 4.57 2.58
N LYS A 66 16.43 4.04 1.45
CA LYS A 66 16.57 2.62 1.12
C LYS A 66 18.02 2.19 0.90
N ALA A 67 18.83 3.02 0.26
CA ALA A 67 20.25 2.72 0.06
C ALA A 67 21.01 2.69 1.40
N ASP A 68 20.68 3.61 2.31
CA ASP A 68 21.26 3.67 3.65
C ASP A 68 20.82 2.45 4.48
N GLU A 69 19.53 2.09 4.45
CA GLU A 69 19.01 0.89 5.13
C GLU A 69 19.71 -0.39 4.63
N LEU A 70 19.91 -0.53 3.32
CA LEU A 70 20.66 -1.66 2.74
C LEU A 70 22.13 -1.64 3.16
N SER A 71 22.74 -0.47 3.31
CA SER A 71 24.11 -0.32 3.75
C SER A 71 24.26 -0.70 5.22
N SER A 72 23.35 -0.24 6.08
CA SER A 72 23.29 -0.63 7.49
C SER A 72 23.02 -2.12 7.66
N ALA A 73 22.12 -2.71 6.87
CA ALA A 73 21.88 -4.16 6.90
C ALA A 73 23.12 -4.97 6.51
N ARG A 74 23.94 -4.47 5.58
CA ARG A 74 25.22 -5.09 5.21
C ARG A 74 26.31 -4.90 6.26
N ALA A 75 26.28 -3.79 7.00
CA ALA A 75 27.20 -3.52 8.11
C ALA A 75 26.79 -4.23 9.42
N SER A 76 25.58 -4.80 9.48
CA SER A 76 25.11 -5.58 10.62
C SER A 76 26.02 -6.80 10.84
N GLY A 77 26.60 -6.90 12.03
CA GLY A 77 27.59 -7.92 12.39
C GLY A 77 29.06 -7.45 12.37
N VAL A 78 29.31 -6.16 12.12
CA VAL A 78 30.62 -5.52 12.35
C VAL A 78 30.76 -5.15 13.83
N GLU A 79 31.96 -5.29 14.41
CA GLU A 79 32.24 -4.92 15.81
C GLU A 79 31.93 -3.44 16.08
N GLU A 80 31.12 -3.17 17.10
CA GLU A 80 30.77 -1.82 17.57
C GLU A 80 31.39 -1.56 18.95
N ASP A 81 31.80 -0.32 19.20
CA ASP A 81 32.36 0.10 20.49
C ASP A 81 31.28 0.12 21.58
N LEU A 82 31.52 -0.58 22.69
CA LEU A 82 30.63 -0.70 23.85
C LEU A 82 30.32 0.65 24.52
N HIS A 83 31.08 1.70 24.21
CA HIS A 83 30.90 3.05 24.75
C HIS A 83 30.17 4.02 23.83
N ALA A 84 29.59 3.53 22.72
CA ALA A 84 28.74 4.34 21.86
C ALA A 84 27.54 4.88 22.65
N VAL A 85 27.50 6.20 22.83
CA VAL A 85 26.39 6.89 23.49
C VAL A 85 25.15 6.72 22.62
N ASN A 86 24.13 6.07 23.15
CA ASN A 86 22.83 5.89 22.50
C ASN A 86 22.21 7.27 22.22
N ILE A 87 22.39 7.83 21.01
CA ILE A 87 21.78 9.09 20.60
C ILE A 87 20.31 8.81 20.25
N GLN A 88 19.51 8.66 21.30
CA GLN A 88 18.06 8.50 21.26
C GLN A 88 17.39 9.86 21.03
N SER A 89 17.70 10.53 19.91
CA SER A 89 17.23 11.90 19.62
C SER A 89 16.69 12.06 18.19
N HIS A 90 15.99 11.08 17.62
CA HIS A 90 15.70 11.12 16.19
C HIS A 90 14.27 10.71 15.81
N TYR A 91 13.26 11.27 16.49
CA TYR A 91 11.87 11.22 16.01
C TYR A 91 11.48 12.46 15.17
N ASN A 92 12.32 13.49 15.13
CA ASN A 92 12.11 14.70 14.31
C ASN A 92 13.24 14.93 13.28
N ASP A 93 14.17 13.97 13.12
CA ASP A 93 15.20 14.09 12.10
C ASP A 93 14.65 13.70 10.72
N LEU A 94 15.37 14.08 9.66
CA LEU A 94 14.89 13.82 8.30
C LEU A 94 14.68 12.31 8.04
N ASN A 95 15.55 11.46 8.58
CA ASN A 95 15.47 10.02 8.38
C ASN A 95 14.25 9.41 9.07
N GLY A 96 13.92 9.84 10.29
CA GLY A 96 12.70 9.47 11.00
C GLY A 96 11.46 9.89 10.22
N LEU A 97 11.41 11.14 9.72
CA LEU A 97 10.28 11.61 8.91
C LEU A 97 10.14 10.82 7.59
N VAL A 98 11.24 10.47 6.92
CA VAL A 98 11.20 9.62 5.71
C VAL A 98 10.70 8.22 6.02
N ARG A 99 11.14 7.62 7.15
CA ARG A 99 10.65 6.33 7.63
C ARG A 99 9.13 6.36 7.86
N ASP A 100 8.65 7.32 8.64
CA ASP A 100 7.23 7.47 8.98
C ASP A 100 6.35 7.58 7.73
N TYR A 101 6.77 8.38 6.76
CA TYR A 101 6.04 8.51 5.50
C TYR A 101 5.99 7.19 4.73
N ILE A 102 7.10 6.46 4.63
CA ILE A 102 7.17 5.15 3.96
C ILE A 102 6.26 4.14 4.65
N GLU A 103 6.26 4.10 5.99
CA GLU A 103 5.42 3.20 6.77
C GLU A 103 3.94 3.50 6.57
N LEU A 104 3.54 4.77 6.64
CA LEU A 104 2.16 5.20 6.37
C LEU A 104 1.71 4.82 4.95
N GLU A 105 2.57 5.03 3.95
CA GLU A 105 2.29 4.64 2.56
C GLU A 105 2.13 3.12 2.45
N ARG A 106 3.01 2.34 3.10
CA ARG A 106 2.95 0.87 3.10
C ARG A 106 1.66 0.36 3.73
N MET A 107 1.30 0.84 4.92
CA MET A 107 0.07 0.47 5.62
C MET A 107 -1.16 0.70 4.76
N TYR A 108 -1.23 1.85 4.09
CA TYR A 108 -2.34 2.17 3.20
C TYR A 108 -2.42 1.21 2.00
N LEU A 109 -1.28 0.89 1.39
CA LEU A 109 -1.24 -0.05 0.26
C LEU A 109 -1.64 -1.47 0.68
N ASP A 110 -1.22 -1.91 1.85
CA ASP A 110 -1.54 -3.24 2.37
C ASP A 110 -3.02 -3.35 2.75
N GLU A 111 -3.59 -2.32 3.38
CA GLU A 111 -5.03 -2.24 3.66
C GLU A 111 -5.85 -2.30 2.36
N LYS A 112 -5.41 -1.57 1.33
CA LYS A 112 -6.05 -1.57 0.01
C LYS A 112 -5.98 -2.94 -0.65
N LYS A 113 -4.86 -3.64 -0.55
CA LYS A 113 -4.71 -5.02 -1.04
C LYS A 113 -5.62 -5.99 -0.28
N ALA A 114 -5.65 -5.89 1.05
CA ALA A 114 -6.49 -6.74 1.90
C ALA A 114 -7.99 -6.57 1.58
N LYS A 115 -8.44 -5.34 1.37
CA LYS A 115 -9.82 -5.04 0.91
C LYS A 115 -10.13 -5.67 -0.44
N LYS A 116 -9.17 -5.62 -1.38
CA LYS A 116 -9.33 -6.22 -2.70
C LYS A 116 -9.42 -7.75 -2.60
N SER A 117 -8.52 -8.40 -1.86
CA SER A 117 -8.53 -9.86 -1.68
C SER A 117 -9.74 -10.36 -0.90
N ALA A 118 -10.25 -9.59 0.06
CA ALA A 118 -11.48 -9.92 0.76
C ALA A 118 -12.70 -9.87 -0.16
N LYS A 119 -12.73 -8.91 -1.10
CA LYS A 119 -13.80 -8.84 -2.10
C LYS A 119 -13.75 -10.03 -3.07
N THR A 120 -12.58 -10.39 -3.59
CA THR A 120 -12.43 -11.52 -4.52
C THR A 120 -12.80 -12.84 -3.86
N ARG A 121 -12.39 -13.07 -2.60
CA ARG A 121 -12.79 -14.27 -1.84
C ARG A 121 -14.31 -14.40 -1.71
N LYS A 122 -15.01 -13.31 -1.35
CA LYS A 122 -16.48 -13.33 -1.26
C LYS A 122 -17.16 -13.65 -2.60
N GLU A 123 -16.59 -13.17 -3.70
CA GLU A 123 -17.09 -13.43 -5.05
C GLU A 123 -16.85 -14.89 -5.47
N GLU A 124 -15.67 -15.44 -5.18
CA GLU A 124 -15.32 -16.85 -5.37
C GLU A 124 -16.22 -17.78 -4.53
N ASP A 125 -16.46 -17.45 -3.25
CA ASP A 125 -17.34 -18.21 -2.36
C ASP A 125 -18.78 -18.25 -2.88
N LEU A 126 -19.29 -17.13 -3.39
CA LEU A 126 -20.61 -17.06 -4.02
C LEU A 126 -20.67 -17.88 -5.32
N ALA A 127 -19.66 -17.80 -6.17
CA ALA A 127 -19.59 -18.58 -7.40
C ALA A 127 -19.52 -20.09 -7.11
N ASN A 128 -18.72 -20.50 -6.14
CA ASN A 128 -18.61 -21.88 -5.69
C ASN A 128 -19.92 -22.40 -5.11
N SER A 129 -20.61 -21.58 -4.31
CA SER A 129 -21.92 -21.92 -3.75
C SER A 129 -22.98 -22.12 -4.84
N ALA A 130 -23.01 -21.22 -5.83
CA ALA A 130 -23.92 -21.33 -6.97
C ALA A 130 -23.62 -22.57 -7.84
N ALA A 131 -22.34 -22.87 -8.09
CA ALA A 131 -21.93 -24.06 -8.83
C ALA A 131 -22.30 -25.35 -8.11
N ALA A 132 -22.12 -25.40 -6.78
CA ALA A 132 -22.52 -26.53 -5.95
C ALA A 132 -24.03 -26.79 -6.03
N LEU A 133 -24.87 -25.75 -5.93
CA LEU A 133 -26.32 -25.86 -6.08
C LEU A 133 -26.73 -26.39 -7.46
N ILE A 134 -26.09 -25.92 -8.53
CA ILE A 134 -26.36 -26.40 -9.90
C ILE A 134 -25.95 -27.87 -10.04
N ASN A 135 -24.79 -28.24 -9.51
CA ASN A 135 -24.30 -29.62 -9.57
C ASN A 135 -25.18 -30.58 -8.77
N GLU A 136 -25.63 -30.17 -7.58
CA GLU A 136 -26.58 -30.95 -6.78
C GLU A 136 -27.93 -31.10 -7.50
N SER A 137 -28.45 -30.03 -8.10
CA SER A 137 -29.68 -30.09 -8.92
C SER A 137 -29.54 -31.05 -10.10
N LYS A 138 -28.39 -31.04 -10.80
CA LYS A 138 -28.10 -31.99 -11.89
C LYS A 138 -28.05 -33.43 -11.38
N LEU A 139 -27.40 -33.68 -10.25
CA LEU A 139 -27.33 -35.00 -9.63
C LEU A 139 -28.72 -35.54 -9.27
N ARG A 140 -29.56 -34.74 -8.60
CA ARG A 140 -30.92 -35.15 -8.24
C ARG A 140 -31.79 -35.45 -9.47
N ARG A 141 -31.65 -34.68 -10.55
CA ARG A 141 -32.36 -34.97 -11.82
C ARG A 141 -31.89 -36.29 -12.44
N SER A 142 -30.58 -36.55 -12.45
CA SER A 142 -30.03 -37.81 -12.93
C SER A 142 -30.52 -39.01 -12.13
N GLN A 143 -30.62 -38.87 -10.80
CA GLN A 143 -31.13 -39.94 -9.93
C GLN A 143 -32.61 -40.25 -10.21
N ARG A 144 -33.46 -39.23 -10.40
CA ARG A 144 -34.87 -39.45 -10.77
C ARG A 144 -35.02 -40.18 -12.10
N ALA A 145 -34.25 -39.78 -13.11
CA ALA A 145 -34.28 -40.44 -14.42
C ALA A 145 -33.88 -41.93 -14.36
N ASN A 146 -32.93 -42.30 -13.49
CA ASN A 146 -32.58 -43.71 -13.26
C ASN A 146 -33.70 -44.48 -12.54
N TYR A 147 -34.34 -43.88 -11.54
CA TYR A 147 -35.48 -44.52 -10.84
C TYR A 147 -36.67 -44.78 -11.78
N ASP A 148 -37.00 -43.83 -12.67
CA ASP A 148 -38.09 -44.00 -13.64
C ASP A 148 -37.75 -45.08 -14.69
N THR A 149 -36.46 -45.27 -15.02
CA THR A 149 -36.00 -46.30 -15.97
C THR A 149 -36.01 -47.70 -15.33
N GLU A 150 -35.61 -47.83 -14.07
CA GLU A 150 -35.62 -49.12 -13.36
C GLU A 150 -37.05 -49.62 -13.06
N CYS A 151 -37.97 -48.70 -12.69
CA CYS A 151 -39.37 -49.04 -12.44
C CYS A 151 -40.08 -49.53 -13.72
N SER A 152 -39.78 -48.93 -14.88
CA SER A 152 -40.35 -49.35 -16.17
C SER A 152 -39.80 -50.68 -16.70
N SER A 153 -38.64 -51.14 -16.24
CA SER A 153 -38.05 -52.43 -16.67
C SER A 153 -38.56 -53.64 -15.88
N SER A 154 -39.24 -53.39 -14.75
CA SER A 154 -39.73 -54.44 -13.85
C SER A 154 -41.15 -54.93 -14.19
N ASP A 155 -41.85 -54.23 -15.10
CA ASP A 155 -43.24 -54.54 -15.50
C ASP A 155 -43.36 -55.39 -16.80
N GLU A 156 -42.24 -55.87 -17.38
CA GLU A 156 -42.26 -56.72 -18.59
C GLU A 156 -41.82 -58.19 -18.35
N ARG A 157 -42.29 -58.85 -17.28
CA ARG A 157 -42.16 -60.31 -17.15
C ARG A 157 -43.46 -61.03 -16.83
#